data_AF-A0A316VFP7-F1
#
_entry.id   AF-A0A316VFP7-F1
#
_cell.length_a   1.000
_cell.length_b   1.000
_cell.length_c   1.000
_cell.angle_alpha   90.00
_cell.angle_beta   90.00
_cell.angle_gamma   90.00
#
_symmetry.space_group_name_H-M   'P 1'
#
loop_
_entity.id
_entity.type
_entity.pdbx_description
1 polymer ?
#
loop_
_entity_poly.entity_id
_entity_poly.type
_entity_poly.pdbx_seq_one_letter_code
_entity_poly.pdbx_strand_id
1 'polypeptide(L)'
;MVNQGYWASPVVTAHCVEVAKFLFGISIGFFFYDVFLSAKFDWSILTGKRQRRWPQLAYFACKFLLFCYFIVNFVVLYAVKEINCTATLEMIEMLMGFCVICSSILLACRTVCVYEGPAQVLVSFTLGILTCGLGAAWMANVTAVSVSWIPGGGAAWTEGGCVWTAVRDDYWVKYVCTIIFDGIVLFLTIFGLVQMSGPSHIGAVLLRQGIVYFILTFIANLMITILTLLKLSPTMALILAIPQTTVCVLCACRLYINLADEAR
;
A
#
# COMPACT_ATOMS: atom_id res chain seq x y z
N MET A 1 -3.84 29.60 -11.47
CA MET A 1 -4.95 28.74 -11.95
C MET A 1 -4.32 27.60 -12.74
N VAL A 2 -4.58 26.35 -12.35
CA VAL A 2 -4.06 25.18 -13.06
C VAL A 2 -4.87 24.99 -14.35
N ASN A 3 -4.22 24.95 -15.52
CA ASN A 3 -4.91 24.79 -16.80
C ASN A 3 -5.37 23.33 -16.98
N GLN A 4 -6.56 23.00 -16.47
CA GLN A 4 -7.11 21.65 -16.53
C GLN A 4 -7.28 21.12 -17.96
N GLY A 5 -7.55 21.99 -18.94
CA GLY A 5 -7.67 21.59 -20.35
C GLY A 5 -6.38 21.03 -20.94
N TYR A 6 -5.22 21.53 -20.49
CA TYR A 6 -3.91 21.00 -20.92
C TYR A 6 -3.64 19.61 -20.32
N TRP A 7 -3.89 19.44 -19.02
CA TRP A 7 -3.63 18.18 -18.31
C TRP A 7 -4.58 17.05 -18.69
N ALA A 8 -5.78 17.38 -19.15
CA ALA A 8 -6.75 16.43 -19.72
C ALA A 8 -6.58 16.22 -21.24
N SER A 9 -5.58 16.83 -21.88
CA SER A 9 -5.34 16.60 -23.31
C SER A 9 -4.98 15.14 -23.59
N PRO A 10 -5.37 14.58 -24.75
CA PRO A 10 -5.11 13.18 -25.09
C PRO A 10 -3.61 12.87 -25.14
N VAL A 11 -2.79 13.83 -25.58
CA VAL A 11 -1.33 13.69 -25.64
C VAL A 11 -0.73 13.56 -24.24
N VAL A 12 -1.08 14.45 -23.31
CA VAL A 12 -0.57 14.39 -21.93
C VAL A 12 -1.04 13.11 -21.24
N THR A 13 -2.30 12.72 -21.46
CA THR A 13 -2.86 11.50 -20.87
C THR A 13 -2.13 10.25 -21.38
N ALA A 14 -1.85 10.16 -22.69
CA ALA A 14 -1.08 9.06 -23.25
C ALA A 14 0.33 8.98 -22.65
N HIS A 15 1.02 10.11 -22.49
CA HIS A 15 2.32 10.14 -21.79
C HIS A 15 2.22 9.67 -20.34
N CYS A 16 1.15 10.04 -19.62
CA CYS A 16 0.94 9.59 -18.24
C CYS A 16 0.75 8.07 -18.16
N VAL A 17 0.04 7.47 -19.13
CA VAL A 17 -0.14 6.01 -19.20
C VAL A 17 1.21 5.29 -19.40
N GLU A 18 2.07 5.79 -20.28
CA GLU A 18 3.40 5.19 -20.49
C GLU A 18 4.30 5.32 -19.26
N VAL A 19 4.26 6.47 -18.58
CA VAL A 19 4.95 6.64 -17.30
C VAL A 19 4.39 5.69 -16.24
N ALA A 20 3.06 5.49 -16.18
CA ALA A 20 2.45 4.55 -15.25
C ALA A 20 2.90 3.10 -15.53
N LYS A 21 2.99 2.68 -16.80
CA LYS A 21 3.53 1.35 -17.19
C LYS A 21 4.99 1.20 -16.77
N PHE A 22 5.80 2.23 -16.93
CA PHE A 22 7.20 2.23 -16.50
C PHE A 22 7.33 2.09 -14.97
N LEU A 23 6.56 2.87 -14.20
CA LEU A 23 6.52 2.78 -12.74
C LEU A 23 6.01 1.41 -12.26
N PHE A 24 5.04 0.83 -12.96
CA PHE A 24 4.55 -0.52 -12.73
C PHE A 24 5.66 -1.57 -12.91
N GLY A 25 6.43 -1.48 -14.00
CA GLY A 25 7.58 -2.36 -14.24
C GLY A 25 8.65 -2.26 -13.15
N ILE A 26 8.97 -1.04 -12.71
CA ILE A 26 9.89 -0.80 -11.58
C ILE A 26 9.35 -1.43 -10.29
N SER A 27 8.06 -1.25 -10.00
CA SER A 27 7.42 -1.76 -8.78
C SER A 27 7.45 -3.29 -8.72
N ILE A 28 7.19 -3.96 -9.85
CA ILE A 28 7.35 -5.42 -9.98
C ILE A 28 8.80 -5.84 -9.76
N GLY A 29 9.75 -5.12 -10.34
CA GLY A 29 11.18 -5.40 -10.16
C GLY A 29 11.60 -5.37 -8.69
N PHE A 30 11.20 -4.33 -7.95
CA PHE A 30 11.45 -4.23 -6.52
C PHE A 30 10.76 -5.35 -5.72
N PHE A 31 9.53 -5.72 -6.09
CA PHE A 31 8.83 -6.82 -5.44
C PHE A 31 9.57 -8.15 -5.60
N PHE A 32 9.97 -8.52 -6.83
CA PHE A 32 10.71 -9.76 -7.03
C PHE A 32 12.08 -9.74 -6.34
N TYR A 33 12.79 -8.61 -6.40
CA TYR A 33 14.03 -8.42 -5.65
C TYR A 33 13.82 -8.65 -4.15
N ASP A 34 12.72 -8.15 -3.60
CA ASP A 34 12.35 -8.36 -2.20
C ASP A 34 12.08 -9.84 -1.87
N VAL A 35 11.29 -10.51 -2.71
CA VAL A 35 10.97 -11.93 -2.59
C VAL A 35 12.24 -12.79 -2.60
N PHE A 36 13.19 -12.51 -3.49
CA PHE A 36 14.45 -13.27 -3.54
C PHE A 36 15.30 -13.07 -2.28
N LEU A 37 15.41 -11.83 -1.79
CA LEU A 37 16.16 -11.55 -0.57
C LEU A 37 15.52 -12.17 0.68
N SER A 38 14.19 -12.20 0.73
CA SER A 38 13.42 -12.74 1.86
C SER A 38 13.16 -14.24 1.75
N ALA A 39 13.48 -14.89 0.62
CA ALA A 39 13.20 -16.31 0.37
C ALA A 39 13.75 -17.24 1.46
N LYS A 40 14.98 -17.00 1.96
CA LYS A 40 15.57 -17.79 3.07
C LYS A 40 14.75 -17.67 4.35
N PHE A 41 14.27 -16.45 4.65
CA PHE A 41 13.44 -16.17 5.80
C PHE A 41 12.07 -16.84 5.66
N ASP A 42 11.42 -16.68 4.52
CA ASP A 42 10.11 -17.25 4.20
C ASP A 42 10.13 -18.78 4.27
N TRP A 43 11.17 -19.39 3.69
CA TRP A 43 11.39 -20.82 3.76
C TRP A 43 11.58 -21.31 5.20
N SER A 44 12.24 -20.52 6.05
CA SER A 44 12.41 -20.88 7.47
C SER A 44 11.08 -20.89 8.25
N ILE A 45 10.11 -20.05 7.86
CA ILE A 45 8.77 -20.07 8.47
C ILE A 45 7.96 -21.24 7.94
N LEU A 46 7.98 -21.48 6.62
CA LEU A 46 7.23 -22.57 5.98
C LEU A 46 7.69 -23.95 6.46
N THR A 47 9.00 -24.15 6.60
CA THR A 47 9.59 -25.38 7.14
C THR A 47 9.43 -25.55 8.66
N GLY A 48 8.78 -24.60 9.34
CA GLY A 48 8.52 -24.67 10.78
C GLY A 48 9.75 -24.45 11.66
N LYS A 49 10.87 -23.96 11.11
CA LYS A 49 12.08 -23.65 11.90
C LYS A 49 11.89 -22.45 12.82
N ARG A 50 10.88 -21.61 12.58
CA ARG A 50 10.44 -20.52 13.48
C ARG A 50 9.07 -20.84 14.05
N GLN A 51 8.81 -20.41 15.28
CA GLN A 51 7.49 -20.55 15.90
C GLN A 51 6.42 -19.83 15.06
N ARG A 52 5.29 -20.50 14.87
CA ARG A 52 4.14 -19.94 14.15
C ARG A 52 3.46 -18.89 15.02
N ARG A 53 3.45 -17.64 14.56
CA ARG A 53 2.80 -16.51 15.25
C ARG A 53 1.77 -15.89 14.33
N TRP A 54 0.67 -15.40 14.90
CA TRP A 54 -0.43 -14.78 14.15
C TRP A 54 -0.01 -13.68 13.15
N PRO A 55 0.95 -12.78 13.47
CA PRO A 55 1.42 -11.76 12.53
C PRO A 55 2.04 -12.31 11.23
N GLN A 56 2.50 -13.57 11.22
CA GLN A 56 3.01 -14.20 9.99
C GLN A 56 1.92 -14.36 8.93
N LEU A 57 0.66 -14.50 9.32
CA LEU A 57 -0.46 -14.57 8.38
C LEU A 57 -0.61 -13.25 7.62
N ALA A 58 -0.57 -12.12 8.33
CA ALA A 58 -0.61 -10.80 7.70
C ALA A 58 0.63 -10.57 6.80
N TYR A 59 1.80 -11.03 7.21
CA TYR A 59 3.03 -10.95 6.42
C TYR A 59 2.93 -11.69 5.07
N PHE A 60 2.48 -12.95 5.07
CA PHE A 60 2.28 -13.70 3.83
C PHE A 60 1.11 -13.17 3.01
N ALA A 61 0.04 -12.71 3.68
CA ALA A 61 -1.10 -12.08 3.01
C ALA A 61 -0.67 -10.84 2.23
N CYS A 62 0.15 -9.94 2.80
CA CYS A 62 0.67 -8.77 2.08
C CYS A 62 1.37 -9.15 0.77
N LYS A 63 2.27 -10.15 0.81
CA LYS A 63 3.02 -10.58 -0.38
C LYS A 63 2.11 -11.21 -1.43
N PHE A 64 1.20 -12.07 -0.99
CA PHE A 64 0.26 -12.74 -1.89
C PHE A 64 -0.70 -11.74 -2.54
N LEU A 65 -1.28 -10.84 -1.75
CA LEU A 65 -2.18 -9.79 -2.24
C LEU A 65 -1.47 -8.84 -3.20
N LEU A 66 -0.22 -8.44 -2.91
CA LEU A 66 0.55 -7.59 -3.81
C LEU A 66 0.87 -8.31 -5.13
N PHE A 67 1.15 -9.61 -5.10
CA PHE A 67 1.34 -10.40 -6.31
C PHE A 67 0.06 -10.47 -7.15
N CYS A 68 -1.09 -10.77 -6.53
CA CYS A 68 -2.39 -10.72 -7.20
C CYS A 68 -2.69 -9.32 -7.77
N TYR A 69 -2.38 -8.26 -7.01
CA TYR A 69 -2.53 -6.88 -7.44
C TYR A 69 -1.73 -6.60 -8.71
N PHE A 70 -0.47 -7.05 -8.81
CA PHE A 70 0.32 -6.90 -10.02
C PHE A 70 -0.24 -7.67 -11.21
N ILE A 71 -0.77 -8.88 -11.00
CA ILE A 71 -1.40 -9.67 -12.07
C ILE A 71 -2.60 -8.91 -12.65
N VAL A 72 -3.49 -8.40 -11.80
CA VAL A 72 -4.70 -7.70 -12.27
C VAL A 72 -4.33 -6.37 -12.94
N ASN A 73 -3.34 -5.63 -12.40
CA ASN A 73 -2.81 -4.44 -13.08
C ASN A 73 -2.19 -4.76 -14.43
N PHE A 74 -1.48 -5.89 -14.56
CA PHE A 74 -0.93 -6.33 -15.84
C PHE A 74 -2.04 -6.54 -16.88
N VAL A 75 -3.13 -7.21 -16.47
CA VAL A 75 -4.30 -7.44 -17.34
C VAL A 75 -4.89 -6.12 -17.83
N VAL A 76 -5.06 -5.11 -16.97
CA VAL A 76 -5.62 -3.80 -17.37
C VAL A 76 -4.66 -3.02 -18.28
N LEU A 77 -3.38 -2.97 -17.94
CA LEU A 77 -2.39 -2.15 -18.66
C LEU A 77 -1.99 -2.72 -20.03
N TYR A 78 -2.16 -4.03 -20.21
CA TYR A 78 -1.76 -4.76 -21.43
C TYR A 78 -2.91 -5.54 -22.08
N ALA A 79 -4.17 -5.19 -21.78
CA ALA A 79 -5.33 -5.76 -22.44
C ALA A 79 -5.29 -5.48 -23.96
N VAL A 80 -5.42 -6.54 -24.76
CA VAL A 80 -5.46 -6.46 -26.23
C VAL A 80 -6.91 -6.48 -26.74
N LYS A 81 -7.79 -7.15 -26.01
CA LYS A 81 -9.21 -7.34 -26.31
C LYS A 81 -10.07 -6.67 -25.25
N GLU A 82 -11.33 -6.42 -25.60
CA GLU A 82 -12.30 -5.83 -24.70
C GLU A 82 -12.45 -6.64 -23.40
N ILE A 83 -12.28 -5.92 -22.28
CA ILE A 83 -12.46 -6.43 -20.92
C ILE A 83 -13.39 -5.50 -20.15
N ASN A 84 -14.00 -6.02 -19.09
CA ASN A 84 -14.77 -5.18 -18.18
C ASN A 84 -13.81 -4.36 -17.30
N CYS A 85 -13.41 -3.18 -17.80
CA CYS A 85 -12.46 -2.30 -17.13
C CYS A 85 -12.93 -1.88 -15.72
N THR A 86 -14.23 -1.62 -15.56
CA THR A 86 -14.82 -1.21 -14.27
C THR A 86 -14.62 -2.30 -13.22
N ALA A 87 -15.07 -3.52 -13.51
CA ALA A 87 -14.95 -4.64 -12.57
C ALA A 87 -13.48 -4.97 -12.26
N THR A 88 -12.62 -4.88 -13.27
CA THR A 88 -11.18 -5.16 -13.09
C THR A 88 -10.52 -4.10 -12.21
N LEU A 89 -10.90 -2.83 -12.35
CA LEU A 89 -10.39 -1.75 -11.53
C LEU A 89 -10.92 -1.81 -10.08
N GLU A 90 -12.18 -2.15 -9.88
CA GLU A 90 -12.74 -2.38 -8.53
C GLU A 90 -11.96 -3.49 -7.82
N MET A 91 -11.56 -4.55 -8.54
CA MET A 91 -10.69 -5.59 -8.01
C MET A 91 -9.30 -5.07 -7.66
N ILE A 92 -8.71 -4.20 -8.49
CA ILE A 92 -7.42 -3.54 -8.21
C ILE A 92 -7.51 -2.70 -6.93
N GLU A 93 -8.54 -1.87 -6.81
CA GLU A 93 -8.78 -1.00 -5.65
C GLU A 93 -9.03 -1.80 -4.37
N MET A 94 -9.77 -2.90 -4.47
CA MET A 94 -10.00 -3.83 -3.36
C MET A 94 -8.70 -4.50 -2.90
N LEU A 95 -7.91 -5.05 -3.83
CA LEU A 95 -6.62 -5.67 -3.55
C LEU A 95 -5.64 -4.66 -2.93
N MET A 96 -5.64 -3.42 -3.42
CA MET A 96 -4.85 -2.32 -2.86
C MET A 96 -5.25 -2.03 -1.41
N GLY A 97 -6.55 -1.94 -1.13
CA GLY A 97 -7.07 -1.75 0.23
C GLY A 97 -6.64 -2.88 1.17
N PHE A 98 -6.75 -4.14 0.74
CA PHE A 98 -6.29 -5.28 1.55
C PHE A 98 -4.77 -5.26 1.78
N CYS A 99 -3.97 -4.89 0.79
CA CYS A 99 -2.51 -4.73 0.96
C CYS A 99 -2.18 -3.72 2.06
N VAL A 100 -2.87 -2.57 2.07
CA VAL A 100 -2.65 -1.51 3.06
C VAL A 100 -3.11 -1.96 4.44
N ILE A 101 -4.31 -2.54 4.56
CA ILE A 101 -4.83 -3.04 5.84
C ILE A 101 -3.88 -4.08 6.45
N CYS A 102 -3.41 -5.06 5.67
CA CYS A 102 -2.47 -6.07 6.17
C CYS A 102 -1.12 -5.45 6.58
N SER A 103 -0.62 -4.47 5.83
CA SER A 103 0.63 -3.76 6.15
C SER A 103 0.51 -2.97 7.46
N SER A 104 -0.61 -2.27 7.63
CA SER A 104 -0.95 -1.53 8.84
C SER A 104 -1.15 -2.44 10.06
N ILE A 105 -1.72 -3.64 9.89
CA ILE A 105 -1.82 -4.65 10.96
C ILE A 105 -0.42 -5.09 11.42
N LEU A 106 0.54 -5.31 10.52
CA LEU A 106 1.91 -5.70 10.90
C LEU A 106 2.56 -4.63 11.81
N LEU A 107 2.37 -3.36 11.48
CA LEU A 107 2.87 -2.24 12.28
C LEU A 107 2.14 -2.13 13.63
N ALA A 108 0.82 -2.30 13.63
CA ALA A 108 0.00 -2.26 14.84
C ALA A 108 0.38 -3.40 15.80
N CYS A 109 0.54 -4.63 15.31
CA CYS A 109 0.96 -5.78 16.12
C CYS A 109 2.31 -5.53 16.81
N ARG A 110 3.27 -4.94 16.10
CA ARG A 110 4.58 -4.56 16.66
C ARG A 110 4.41 -3.58 17.82
N THR A 111 3.53 -2.59 17.66
CA THR A 111 3.26 -1.58 18.69
C THR A 111 2.60 -2.19 19.92
N VAL A 112 1.65 -3.10 19.73
CA VAL A 112 0.97 -3.80 20.85
C VAL A 112 1.97 -4.56 21.70
N CYS A 113 2.98 -5.18 21.10
CA CYS A 113 4.03 -5.91 21.83
C CYS A 113 4.93 -5.03 22.71
N VAL A 114 4.90 -3.70 22.56
CA VAL A 114 5.64 -2.76 23.41
C VAL A 114 4.94 -2.56 24.76
N TYR A 115 3.64 -2.83 24.86
CA TYR A 115 2.89 -2.63 26.09
C TYR A 115 2.68 -3.96 26.82
N GLU A 116 2.62 -3.90 28.16
CA GLU A 116 2.34 -5.03 29.03
C GLU A 116 1.13 -4.77 29.93
N GLY A 117 0.45 -5.84 30.34
CA GLY A 117 -0.67 -5.76 31.29
C GLY A 117 -1.91 -5.02 30.74
N PRO A 118 -2.60 -4.19 31.55
CA PRO A 118 -3.85 -3.56 31.15
C PRO A 118 -3.68 -2.53 30.02
N ALA A 119 -2.50 -1.90 29.91
CA ALA A 119 -2.20 -0.96 28.83
C ALA A 119 -2.15 -1.66 27.46
N GLN A 120 -1.64 -2.90 27.40
CA GLN A 120 -1.60 -3.70 26.19
C GLN A 120 -3.00 -3.98 25.62
N VAL A 121 -3.94 -4.32 26.51
CA VAL A 121 -5.34 -4.59 26.13
C VAL A 121 -5.99 -3.32 25.57
N LEU A 122 -5.78 -2.17 26.23
CA LEU A 122 -6.31 -0.89 25.78
C LEU A 122 -5.76 -0.52 24.40
N VAL A 123 -4.43 -0.57 24.22
CA VAL A 123 -3.78 -0.24 22.94
C VAL A 123 -4.23 -1.19 21.83
N SER A 124 -4.33 -2.49 22.11
CA SER A 124 -4.82 -3.47 21.14
C SER A 124 -6.26 -3.20 20.72
N PHE A 125 -7.13 -2.82 21.66
CA PHE A 125 -8.52 -2.49 21.36
C PHE A 125 -8.62 -1.21 20.52
N THR A 126 -7.88 -0.15 20.90
CA THR A 126 -7.83 1.11 20.14
C THR A 126 -7.33 0.89 18.72
N LEU A 127 -6.21 0.17 18.55
CA LEU A 127 -5.66 -0.12 17.22
C LEU A 127 -6.57 -1.05 16.41
N GLY A 128 -7.30 -1.96 17.05
CA GLY A 128 -8.31 -2.79 16.41
C GLY A 128 -9.43 -1.94 15.81
N ILE A 129 -10.00 -1.01 16.58
CA ILE A 129 -11.03 -0.07 16.09
C ILE A 129 -10.49 0.78 14.94
N LEU A 130 -9.29 1.34 15.08
CA LEU A 130 -8.68 2.16 14.04
C LEU A 130 -8.41 1.35 12.76
N THR A 131 -8.04 0.07 12.88
CA THR A 131 -7.85 -0.82 11.74
C THR A 131 -9.17 -1.09 11.02
N CYS A 132 -10.27 -1.31 11.75
CA CYS A 132 -11.61 -1.42 11.17
C CYS A 132 -12.02 -0.13 10.45
N GLY A 133 -11.75 1.03 11.05
CA GLY A 133 -12.01 2.34 10.44
C GLY A 133 -11.20 2.57 9.17
N LEU A 134 -9.92 2.20 9.18
CA LEU A 134 -9.05 2.23 8.00
C LEU A 134 -9.62 1.32 6.89
N GLY A 135 -10.02 0.09 7.25
CA GLY A 135 -10.66 -0.84 6.32
C GLY A 135 -11.93 -0.28 5.70
N ALA A 136 -12.80 0.35 6.50
CA ALA A 136 -14.01 1.00 6.02
C ALA A 136 -13.69 2.15 5.05
N ALA A 137 -12.70 3.00 5.36
CA ALA A 137 -12.28 4.10 4.49
C ALA A 137 -11.77 3.61 3.13
N TRP A 138 -11.00 2.52 3.11
CA TRP A 138 -10.52 1.89 1.88
C TRP A 138 -11.65 1.25 1.08
N MET A 139 -12.52 0.45 1.73
CA MET A 139 -13.60 -0.26 1.05
C MET A 139 -14.70 0.68 0.52
N ALA A 140 -14.99 1.79 1.21
CA ALA A 140 -15.96 2.80 0.75
C ALA A 140 -15.55 3.51 -0.56
N ASN A 141 -14.27 3.45 -0.90
CA ASN A 141 -13.68 4.11 -2.07
C ASN A 141 -13.29 3.12 -3.20
N VAL A 142 -13.71 1.86 -3.12
CA VAL A 142 -13.43 0.87 -4.18
C VAL A 142 -14.04 1.27 -5.53
N THR A 143 -15.24 1.87 -5.51
CA THR A 143 -15.96 2.32 -6.71
C THR A 143 -15.73 3.80 -7.04
N ALA A 144 -14.77 4.44 -6.38
CA ALA A 144 -14.52 5.88 -6.53
C ALA A 144 -13.79 6.25 -7.84
N VAL A 145 -13.31 5.26 -8.61
CA VAL A 145 -12.65 5.48 -9.90
C VAL A 145 -13.48 4.88 -11.01
N SER A 146 -13.80 5.69 -12.02
CA SER A 146 -14.51 5.27 -13.22
C SER A 146 -13.53 5.04 -14.36
N VAL A 147 -13.63 3.86 -14.98
CA VAL A 147 -12.83 3.46 -16.14
C VAL A 147 -13.74 2.80 -17.15
N SER A 148 -13.56 3.12 -18.43
CA SER A 148 -14.30 2.51 -19.53
C SER A 148 -13.36 1.99 -20.60
N TRP A 149 -13.78 0.93 -21.30
CA TRP A 149 -13.10 0.48 -22.49
C TRP A 149 -13.36 1.45 -23.64
N ILE A 150 -12.30 1.95 -24.27
CA ILE A 150 -12.38 2.83 -25.43
C ILE A 150 -11.77 2.11 -26.64
N PRO A 151 -12.56 1.80 -27.69
CA PRO A 151 -12.04 1.27 -28.95
C PRO A 151 -10.99 2.21 -29.54
N GLY A 152 -9.83 1.67 -29.94
CA GLY A 152 -8.69 2.46 -30.43
C GLY A 152 -8.00 3.34 -29.37
N GLY A 153 -8.39 3.26 -28.09
CA GLY A 153 -7.78 4.01 -26.98
C GLY A 153 -6.47 3.42 -26.44
N GLY A 154 -6.00 2.32 -27.03
CA GLY A 154 -4.78 1.61 -26.63
C GLY A 154 -3.63 1.80 -27.61
N ALA A 155 -2.65 0.89 -27.56
CA ALA A 155 -1.55 0.87 -28.53
C ALA A 155 -2.05 0.43 -29.91
N ALA A 156 -1.28 0.72 -30.97
CA ALA A 156 -1.66 0.41 -32.35
C ALA A 156 -1.96 -1.08 -32.63
N TRP A 157 -1.48 -1.98 -31.77
CA TRP A 157 -1.69 -3.43 -31.86
C TRP A 157 -2.85 -3.94 -30.97
N THR A 158 -3.65 -3.06 -30.39
CA THR A 158 -4.78 -3.41 -29.50
C THR A 158 -6.11 -2.95 -30.10
N GLU A 159 -7.19 -3.68 -29.83
CA GLU A 159 -8.55 -3.30 -30.29
C GLU A 159 -9.06 -2.05 -29.55
N GLY A 160 -8.51 -1.76 -28.37
CA GLY A 160 -8.85 -0.65 -27.52
C GLY A 160 -8.05 -0.68 -26.22
N GLY A 161 -8.44 0.14 -25.26
CA GLY A 161 -7.80 0.15 -23.94
C GLY A 161 -8.72 0.67 -22.86
N CYS A 162 -8.39 0.34 -21.61
CA CYS A 162 -9.06 0.90 -20.44
C CYS A 162 -8.58 2.33 -20.19
N VAL A 163 -9.52 3.29 -20.26
CA VAL A 163 -9.25 4.72 -20.04
C VAL A 163 -9.95 5.19 -18.77
N TRP A 164 -9.21 5.85 -17.89
CA TRP A 164 -9.73 6.48 -16.68
C TRP A 164 -10.54 7.71 -17.03
N THR A 165 -11.85 7.66 -16.77
CA THR A 165 -12.79 8.71 -17.15
C THR A 165 -13.06 9.69 -16.02
N ALA A 166 -13.10 9.22 -14.77
CA ALA A 166 -13.34 10.06 -13.61
C ALA A 166 -12.73 9.48 -12.33
N VAL A 167 -12.44 10.37 -11.38
CA VAL A 167 -12.07 10.02 -10.00
C VAL A 167 -12.95 10.86 -9.09
N ARG A 168 -13.58 10.22 -8.10
CA ARG A 168 -14.48 10.87 -7.14
C ARG A 168 -13.69 11.78 -6.19
N ASP A 169 -14.32 12.86 -5.74
CA ASP A 169 -13.68 13.93 -4.98
C ASP A 169 -13.18 13.53 -3.58
N ASP A 170 -13.70 12.45 -3.03
CA ASP A 170 -13.34 11.85 -1.74
C ASP A 170 -12.24 10.79 -1.85
N TYR A 171 -11.70 10.50 -3.05
CA TYR A 171 -10.72 9.44 -3.26
C TYR A 171 -9.43 9.61 -2.43
N TRP A 172 -9.05 10.86 -2.12
CA TRP A 172 -7.87 11.17 -1.31
C TRP A 172 -8.02 10.77 0.17
N VAL A 173 -9.26 10.62 0.66
CA VAL A 173 -9.56 10.39 2.09
C VAL A 173 -8.88 9.13 2.62
N LYS A 174 -8.86 8.04 1.84
CA LYS A 174 -8.25 6.77 2.25
C LYS A 174 -6.73 6.88 2.50
N TYR A 175 -6.03 7.71 1.72
CA TYR A 175 -4.58 7.94 1.90
C TYR A 175 -4.31 8.77 3.15
N VAL A 176 -5.13 9.79 3.41
CA VAL A 176 -5.03 10.59 4.64
C VAL A 176 -5.37 9.76 5.87
N CYS A 177 -6.40 8.91 5.81
CA CYS A 177 -6.70 7.94 6.87
C CYS A 177 -5.51 7.01 7.13
N THR A 178 -4.81 6.57 6.09
CA THR A 178 -3.61 5.73 6.21
C THR A 178 -2.46 6.48 6.88
N ILE A 179 -2.21 7.74 6.50
CA ILE A 179 -1.19 8.61 7.13
C ILE A 179 -1.48 8.80 8.62
N ILE A 180 -2.74 9.11 8.97
CA ILE A 180 -3.15 9.33 10.35
C ILE A 180 -2.99 8.03 11.15
N PHE A 181 -3.43 6.89 10.60
CA PHE A 181 -3.28 5.58 11.24
C PHE A 181 -1.82 5.28 11.53
N ASP A 182 -0.94 5.32 10.51
CA ASP A 182 0.49 5.04 10.65
C ASP A 182 1.15 6.01 11.66
N GLY A 183 0.71 7.27 11.68
CA GLY A 183 1.19 8.29 12.62
C GLY A 183 0.78 8.00 14.07
N ILE A 184 -0.46 7.57 14.31
CA ILE A 184 -0.93 7.15 15.64
C ILE A 184 -0.14 5.92 16.11
N VAL A 185 0.08 4.94 15.23
CA VAL A 185 0.84 3.72 15.56
C VAL A 185 2.30 4.07 15.92
N LEU A 186 2.94 4.96 15.16
CA LEU A 186 4.28 5.44 15.49
C LEU A 186 4.30 6.19 16.83
N PHE A 187 3.33 7.08 17.06
CA PHE A 187 3.23 7.82 18.32
C PHE A 187 3.09 6.89 19.53
N LEU A 188 2.22 5.89 19.44
CA LEU A 188 2.06 4.87 20.47
C LEU A 188 3.35 4.05 20.64
N THR A 189 4.05 3.71 19.56
CA THR A 189 5.34 3.02 19.66
C THR A 189 6.35 3.86 20.45
N ILE A 190 6.47 5.16 20.14
CA ILE A 190 7.37 6.08 20.84
C ILE A 190 6.99 6.19 22.32
N PHE A 191 5.70 6.40 22.59
CA PHE A 191 5.20 6.57 23.95
C PHE A 191 5.41 5.31 24.81
N GLY A 192 5.12 4.12 24.26
CA GLY A 192 5.38 2.86 24.93
C GLY A 192 6.87 2.64 25.22
N LEU A 193 7.74 2.98 24.28
CA LEU A 193 9.19 2.88 24.47
C LEU A 193 9.74 3.85 25.52
N VAL A 194 9.20 5.07 25.62
CA VAL A 194 9.59 6.06 26.64
C VAL A 194 9.15 5.61 28.04
N GLN A 195 8.02 4.90 28.15
CA GLN A 195 7.56 4.37 29.44
C GLN A 195 8.34 3.13 29.91
N MET A 196 9.02 2.41 29.01
CA MET A 196 9.85 1.27 29.40
C MET A 196 11.07 1.75 30.21
N SER A 197 11.23 1.22 31.42
CA SER A 197 12.31 1.54 32.35
C SER A 197 13.67 1.07 31.83
N GLY A 198 14.32 1.88 30.99
CA GLY A 198 15.74 1.74 30.61
C GLY A 198 15.97 1.65 29.10
N PRO A 199 17.14 2.13 28.61
CA PRO A 199 17.50 2.04 27.20
C PRO A 199 17.74 0.59 26.80
N SER A 200 16.73 -0.06 26.21
CA SER A 200 16.92 -1.37 25.59
C SER A 200 17.43 -1.20 24.16
N HIS A 201 18.46 -1.98 23.80
CA HIS A 201 18.96 -2.03 22.42
C HIS A 201 17.82 -2.31 21.42
N ILE A 202 16.92 -3.24 21.79
CA ILE A 202 15.73 -3.59 21.00
C ILE A 202 14.80 -2.38 20.83
N GLY A 203 14.57 -1.58 21.87
CA GLY A 203 13.75 -0.37 21.81
C GLY A 203 14.32 0.71 20.87
N ALA A 204 15.64 0.91 20.89
CA ALA A 204 16.30 1.85 19.99
C ALA A 204 16.18 1.42 18.51
N VAL A 205 16.33 0.12 18.24
CA VAL A 205 16.15 -0.37 16.88
C VAL A 205 14.68 -0.35 16.46
N LEU A 206 13.77 -0.63 17.40
CA LEU A 206 12.33 -0.54 17.18
C LEU A 206 11.93 0.87 16.72
N LEU A 207 12.46 1.90 17.39
CA LEU A 207 12.23 3.29 17.06
C LEU A 207 12.83 3.67 15.71
N ARG A 208 14.12 3.36 15.49
CA ARG A 208 14.83 3.74 14.26
C ARG A 208 14.15 3.16 13.01
N GLN A 209 13.81 1.87 13.03
CA GLN A 209 13.17 1.24 11.89
C GLN A 209 11.73 1.73 11.71
N GLY A 210 11.00 1.98 12.80
CA GLY A 210 9.63 2.51 12.76
C GLY A 210 9.56 3.91 12.14
N ILE A 211 10.51 4.79 12.49
CA ILE A 211 10.62 6.14 11.89
C ILE A 211 10.93 6.05 10.39
N VAL A 212 11.90 5.22 9.99
CA VAL A 212 12.25 5.06 8.56
C VAL A 212 11.05 4.54 7.76
N TYR A 213 10.34 3.53 8.28
CA TYR A 213 9.10 3.04 7.69
C TYR A 213 8.09 4.18 7.53
N PHE A 214 7.80 4.90 8.61
CA PHE A 214 6.79 5.95 8.61
C PHE A 214 7.12 7.06 7.62
N ILE A 215 8.38 7.51 7.53
CA ILE A 215 8.78 8.54 6.57
C ILE A 215 8.55 8.06 5.13
N LEU A 216 8.92 6.82 4.80
CA LEU A 216 8.74 6.27 3.46
C LEU A 216 7.24 6.13 3.10
N THR A 217 6.42 5.59 3.99
CA THR A 217 4.98 5.44 3.73
C THR A 217 4.26 6.79 3.77
N PHE A 218 4.68 7.71 4.63
CA PHE A 218 4.16 9.08 4.69
C PHE A 218 4.40 9.81 3.37
N ILE A 219 5.64 9.81 2.85
CA ILE A 219 5.97 10.46 1.58
C ILE A 219 5.16 9.82 0.45
N ALA A 220 5.10 8.50 0.37
CA ALA A 220 4.37 7.80 -0.67
C ALA A 220 2.86 8.14 -0.66
N ASN A 221 2.22 8.10 0.52
CA ASN A 221 0.81 8.45 0.68
C ASN A 221 0.55 9.96 0.47
N LEU A 222 1.47 10.83 0.90
CA LEU A 222 1.33 12.27 0.74
C LEU A 222 1.40 12.66 -0.75
N MET A 223 2.33 12.08 -1.50
CA MET A 223 2.47 12.35 -2.94
C MET A 223 1.18 12.00 -3.70
N ILE A 224 0.59 10.83 -3.47
CA ILE A 224 -0.67 10.47 -4.12
C ILE A 224 -1.85 11.31 -3.62
N THR A 225 -1.86 11.68 -2.33
CA THR A 225 -2.87 12.60 -1.79
C THR A 225 -2.83 13.95 -2.50
N ILE A 226 -1.63 14.52 -2.71
CA ILE A 226 -1.47 15.78 -3.43
C ILE A 226 -1.95 15.66 -4.88
N LEU A 227 -1.55 14.60 -5.59
CA LEU A 227 -1.97 14.41 -6.99
C LEU A 227 -3.49 14.24 -7.15
N THR A 228 -4.12 13.54 -6.21
CA THR A 228 -5.57 13.34 -6.19
C THR A 228 -6.33 14.62 -5.81
N LEU A 229 -5.78 15.46 -4.92
CA LEU A 229 -6.34 16.77 -4.58
C LEU A 229 -6.22 17.80 -5.71
N LEU A 230 -5.14 17.77 -6.49
CA LEU A 230 -4.91 18.73 -7.58
C LEU A 230 -5.87 18.57 -8.76
N LYS A 231 -6.55 17.40 -8.89
CA LYS A 231 -7.55 17.10 -9.93
C LYS A 231 -7.10 17.54 -11.33
N LEU A 232 -5.87 17.19 -11.69
CA LEU A 232 -5.26 17.54 -12.99
C LEU A 232 -5.90 16.73 -14.12
N SER A 233 -5.88 15.39 -13.97
CA SER A 233 -6.58 14.41 -14.81
C SER A 233 -6.72 13.09 -14.05
N PRO A 234 -7.69 12.22 -14.39
CA PRO A 234 -7.88 10.93 -13.74
C PRO A 234 -6.62 10.05 -13.75
N THR A 235 -5.92 9.99 -14.89
CA THR A 235 -4.69 9.19 -15.02
C THR A 235 -3.56 9.75 -14.17
N MET A 236 -3.36 11.07 -14.16
CA MET A 236 -2.30 11.70 -13.36
C MET A 236 -2.56 11.54 -11.85
N ALA A 237 -3.82 11.60 -11.42
CA ALA A 237 -4.20 11.41 -10.02
C ALA A 237 -3.81 10.02 -9.50
N LEU A 238 -3.76 9.01 -10.36
CA LEU A 238 -3.55 7.60 -10.00
C LEU A 238 -2.15 7.07 -10.37
N ILE A 239 -1.31 7.89 -11.00
CA ILE A 239 -0.01 7.47 -11.54
C ILE A 239 0.93 6.87 -10.48
N LEU A 240 0.77 7.27 -9.21
CA LEU A 240 1.57 6.80 -8.09
C LEU A 240 0.90 5.70 -7.24
N ALA A 241 -0.29 5.21 -7.60
CA ALA A 241 -1.02 4.25 -6.77
C ALA A 241 -0.27 2.91 -6.64
N ILE A 242 0.23 2.39 -7.76
CA ILE A 242 1.02 1.16 -7.83
C ILE A 242 2.33 1.27 -7.02
N PRO A 243 3.21 2.27 -7.26
CA PRO A 243 4.43 2.39 -6.49
C PRO A 243 4.18 2.68 -5.00
N GLN A 244 3.15 3.47 -4.65
CA GLN A 244 2.80 3.74 -3.26
C GLN A 244 2.43 2.44 -2.52
N THR A 245 1.56 1.61 -3.11
CA THR A 245 1.14 0.34 -2.51
C THR A 245 2.33 -0.60 -2.34
N THR A 246 3.20 -0.64 -3.35
CA THR A 246 4.43 -1.43 -3.33
C THR A 246 5.34 -1.00 -2.19
N VAL A 247 5.59 0.30 -2.02
CA VAL A 247 6.42 0.83 -0.93
C VAL A 247 5.84 0.45 0.43
N CYS A 248 4.53 0.61 0.64
CA CYS A 248 3.88 0.25 1.90
C CYS A 248 4.08 -1.23 2.27
N VAL A 249 3.81 -2.13 1.33
CA VAL A 249 3.95 -3.58 1.56
C VAL A 249 5.41 -3.96 1.79
N LEU A 250 6.34 -3.48 0.95
CA LEU A 250 7.76 -3.81 1.07
C LEU A 250 8.34 -3.30 2.39
N CYS A 251 8.02 -2.07 2.78
CA CYS A 251 8.50 -1.51 4.03
C CYS A 251 7.93 -2.28 5.23
N ALA A 252 6.64 -2.65 5.22
CA ALA A 252 6.01 -3.40 6.31
C ALA A 252 6.60 -4.81 6.45
N CYS A 253 6.79 -5.52 5.32
CA CYS A 253 7.42 -6.84 5.30
C CYS A 253 8.87 -6.79 5.78
N ARG A 254 9.67 -5.81 5.33
CA ARG A 254 11.06 -5.64 5.78
C ARG A 254 11.16 -5.32 7.26
N LEU A 255 10.29 -4.45 7.75
CA LEU A 255 10.20 -4.09 9.15
C LEU A 255 9.92 -5.32 10.02
N TYR A 256 9.04 -6.21 9.55
CA TYR A 256 8.74 -7.48 10.21
C TYR A 256 9.94 -8.43 10.23
N ILE A 257 10.60 -8.62 9.09
CA ILE A 257 11.78 -9.51 8.97
C ILE A 257 12.91 -9.04 9.89
N ASN A 258 13.26 -7.76 9.82
CA ASN A 258 14.38 -7.21 10.60
C ASN A 258 14.13 -7.37 12.11
N LEU A 259 12.91 -7.11 12.57
CA LEU A 259 12.55 -7.32 13.97
C LEU A 259 12.62 -8.80 14.37
N ALA A 260 12.17 -9.70 13.50
CA ALA A 260 12.21 -11.12 13.77
C ALA A 260 13.64 -11.70 13.75
N ASP A 261 14.59 -11.04 13.10
CA ASP A 261 16.00 -11.42 13.09
C ASP A 261 16.76 -10.86 14.30
N GLU A 262 16.41 -9.66 14.78
CA GLU A 262 16.97 -9.07 16.00
C GLU A 262 16.48 -9.71 17.30
N ALA A 263 15.30 -10.33 17.28
CA ALA A 263 14.72 -11.02 18.43
C ALA A 263 15.25 -12.46 18.62
N ARG A 264 16.25 -12.89 17.85
CA ARG A 264 16.96 -14.18 17.99
C ARG A 264 18.14 -14.05 18.94
#